data_AF-A0A358N0Y1-F1
#
_entry.id   AF-A0A358N0Y1-F1
#
_cell.length_a   1.000
_cell.length_b   1.000
_cell.length_c   1.000
_cell.angle_alpha   90.00
_cell.angle_beta   90.00
_cell.angle_gamma   90.00
#
_symmetry.space_group_name_H-M   'P 1'
#
loop_
_entity.id
_entity.type
_entity.pdbx_description
1 polymer ?
#
loop_
_entity_poly.entity_id
_entity_poly.type
_entity_poly.pdbx_seq_one_letter_code
_entity_poly.pdbx_strand_id
1 'polypeptide(L)'
;MRPLSLTGTLALLTVMPALGQLPVGQVVDPIVENNDTIEVSLQNLGLKRGIVGVIGISADEINSLFELCQQDGLIVFVQTDDHQLATEMRARADAAKLLGQQLFIETGSLKHIHLGNNVADRIVVSESIGNTVPETEVMRALRPRGIANIAGQQRIKSVPSGTDDWSHPYHGPDNNPQSDDLLVRGSFRTQFIGYPKFSPMPEQTVIAGGRIYKAMGHIAHKANQNAMLNKLLCINAYNGVILWQRDLSPGFMLHRNTMVATDDALYMGDHESCKIFDGETGVLRDEIKVDSKISDGPVWKWMAMRDGVLYALVGNPEVKIQTQR
;
A
#
# COMPACT_ATOMS: atom_id res chain seq x y z
N MET A 1 0.34 44.14 -64.78
CA MET A 1 1.05 44.95 -63.78
C MET A 1 2.11 44.06 -63.13
N ARG A 2 3.37 44.48 -63.21
CA ARG A 2 4.57 43.74 -62.78
C ARG A 2 4.68 43.67 -61.25
N PRO A 3 5.34 42.64 -60.68
CA PRO A 3 5.65 42.60 -59.26
C PRO A 3 6.83 43.54 -58.96
N LEU A 4 6.78 44.25 -57.83
CA LEU A 4 7.93 44.96 -57.29
C LEU A 4 8.52 44.16 -56.13
N SER A 5 9.81 43.89 -56.23
CA SER A 5 10.69 43.37 -55.19
C SER A 5 10.92 44.40 -54.08
N LEU A 6 10.90 43.97 -52.82
CA LEU A 6 11.68 44.61 -51.77
C LEU A 6 12.57 43.56 -51.10
N THR A 7 13.86 43.68 -51.36
CA THR A 7 14.94 42.94 -50.71
C THR A 7 15.19 43.51 -49.32
N GLY A 8 14.96 42.71 -48.28
CA GLY A 8 15.38 42.99 -46.91
C GLY A 8 16.37 41.93 -46.43
N THR A 9 17.63 42.31 -46.35
CA THR A 9 18.74 41.49 -45.85
C THR A 9 18.61 41.34 -44.33
N LEU A 10 18.25 40.14 -43.85
CA LEU A 10 18.28 39.82 -42.42
C LEU A 10 19.57 39.03 -42.13
N ALA A 11 20.51 39.69 -41.45
CA ALA A 11 21.72 39.06 -40.95
C ALA A 11 21.35 38.06 -39.83
N LEU A 12 21.59 36.76 -40.07
CA LEU A 12 21.58 35.76 -39.02
C LEU A 12 22.82 35.97 -38.14
N LEU A 13 22.61 36.50 -36.93
CA LEU A 13 23.55 36.35 -35.83
C LEU A 13 23.29 34.99 -35.17
N THR A 14 24.01 33.96 -35.60
CA THR A 14 24.06 32.68 -34.89
C THR A 14 24.94 32.84 -33.65
N VAL A 15 24.32 33.11 -32.51
CA VAL A 15 24.93 32.86 -31.20
C VAL A 15 24.62 31.40 -30.86
N MET A 16 25.58 30.51 -31.10
CA MET A 16 25.56 29.17 -30.53
C MET A 16 25.81 29.28 -29.02
N PRO A 17 24.89 28.86 -28.13
CA PRO A 17 25.26 28.57 -26.77
C PRO A 17 26.06 27.27 -26.80
N ALA A 18 27.29 27.32 -26.31
CA ALA A 18 28.05 26.12 -26.00
C ALA A 18 27.24 25.26 -25.01
N LEU A 19 26.75 24.12 -25.49
CA LEU A 19 26.20 23.04 -24.68
C LEU A 19 27.32 22.48 -23.80
N GLY A 20 27.54 23.11 -22.65
CA GLY A 20 28.21 22.47 -21.53
C GLY A 20 27.29 21.37 -21.02
N GLN A 21 27.57 20.12 -21.39
CA GLN A 21 27.00 18.96 -20.72
C GLN A 21 27.48 19.00 -19.26
N LEU A 22 26.60 19.47 -18.37
CA LEU A 22 26.73 19.16 -16.95
C LEU A 22 26.61 17.64 -16.81
N PRO A 23 27.49 16.97 -16.06
CA PRO A 23 27.41 15.54 -15.87
C PRO A 23 26.04 15.24 -15.25
N VAL A 24 25.30 14.32 -15.86
CA VAL A 24 24.12 13.70 -15.28
C VAL A 24 24.55 13.19 -13.91
N GLY A 25 24.12 13.89 -12.85
CA GLY A 25 24.29 13.39 -11.50
C GLY A 25 23.67 12.00 -11.47
N GLN A 26 24.46 11.00 -11.11
CA GLN A 26 23.91 9.69 -10.82
C GLN A 26 22.72 9.89 -9.89
N VAL A 27 21.53 9.50 -10.35
CA VAL A 27 20.44 9.17 -9.46
C VAL A 27 20.98 8.00 -8.66
N VAL A 28 21.54 8.31 -7.50
CA VAL A 28 21.85 7.30 -6.50
C VAL A 28 20.47 6.90 -6.00
N ASP A 29 19.97 5.78 -6.48
CA ASP A 29 18.82 5.13 -5.86
C ASP A 29 19.06 5.16 -4.36
N PRO A 30 18.10 5.59 -3.54
CA PRO A 30 18.28 5.57 -2.10
C PRO A 30 18.73 4.16 -1.74
N ILE A 31 19.90 4.06 -1.10
CA ILE A 31 20.37 2.83 -0.52
C ILE A 31 19.31 2.50 0.54
N VAL A 32 18.37 1.65 0.16
CA VAL A 32 17.53 0.94 1.11
C VAL A 32 18.52 0.06 1.85
N GLU A 33 18.95 0.52 3.01
CA GLU A 33 19.58 -0.36 3.99
C GLU A 33 18.63 -1.57 4.10
N ASN A 34 19.12 -2.73 3.67
CA ASN A 34 18.47 -4.01 3.95
C ASN A 34 18.46 -4.12 5.47
N ASN A 35 17.41 -3.58 6.09
CA ASN A 35 17.08 -3.85 7.47
C ASN A 35 17.03 -5.36 7.59
N ASP A 36 17.95 -5.90 8.40
CA ASP A 36 18.07 -7.27 8.88
C ASP A 36 17.14 -8.26 8.18
N THR A 37 17.68 -9.17 7.35
CA THR A 37 16.91 -10.27 6.74
C THR A 37 16.08 -10.98 7.80
N ILE A 38 14.81 -10.57 7.96
CA ILE A 38 13.92 -11.10 8.97
C ILE A 38 13.66 -12.54 8.60
N GLU A 39 14.15 -13.47 9.41
CA GLU A 39 13.82 -14.88 9.26
C GLU A 39 12.35 -15.11 9.65
N VAL A 40 11.47 -15.13 8.64
CA VAL A 40 10.04 -15.41 8.79
C VAL A 40 9.84 -16.81 9.33
N SER A 41 9.28 -16.92 10.52
CA SER A 41 8.83 -18.16 11.17
C SER A 41 7.51 -17.93 11.91
N LEU A 42 6.92 -18.97 12.49
CA LEU A 42 5.71 -18.80 13.33
C LEU A 42 5.97 -17.87 14.53
N GLN A 43 7.20 -17.85 15.04
CA GLN A 43 7.59 -17.02 16.18
C GLN A 43 7.98 -15.59 15.76
N ASN A 44 8.41 -15.39 14.52
CA ASN A 44 8.79 -14.09 14.00
C ASN A 44 8.31 -13.90 12.56
N LEU A 45 7.16 -13.26 12.38
CA LEU A 45 6.65 -12.99 11.03
C LEU A 45 7.15 -11.67 10.43
N GLY A 46 7.70 -10.78 11.26
CA GLY A 46 8.02 -9.40 10.85
C GLY A 46 6.80 -8.64 10.31
N LEU A 47 5.60 -8.88 10.84
CA LEU A 47 4.41 -8.08 10.52
C LEU A 47 3.52 -7.85 11.74
N LYS A 48 2.87 -6.68 11.77
CA LYS A 48 1.89 -6.34 12.82
C LYS A 48 0.46 -6.68 12.42
N ARG A 49 0.15 -6.63 11.12
CA ARG A 49 -1.18 -6.87 10.56
C ARG A 49 -1.10 -7.51 9.19
N GLY A 50 -1.99 -8.44 8.88
CA GLY A 50 -2.02 -9.12 7.59
C GLY A 50 -2.60 -10.52 7.65
N ILE A 51 -2.53 -11.22 6.53
CA ILE A 51 -2.98 -12.62 6.40
C ILE A 51 -1.77 -13.55 6.41
N VAL A 52 -1.78 -14.55 7.28
CA VAL A 52 -0.72 -15.55 7.44
C VAL A 52 -1.26 -16.92 7.08
N GLY A 53 -0.67 -17.56 6.08
CA GLY A 53 -0.94 -18.97 5.76
C GLY A 53 0.03 -19.88 6.53
N VAL A 54 -0.49 -20.86 7.26
CA VAL A 54 0.29 -21.91 7.92
C VAL A 54 -0.10 -23.25 7.30
N ILE A 55 0.82 -23.88 6.58
CA ILE A 55 0.53 -25.04 5.73
C ILE A 55 1.26 -26.27 6.24
N GLY A 56 0.51 -27.35 6.48
CA GLY A 56 1.04 -28.64 6.91
C GLY A 56 1.57 -28.65 8.34
N ILE A 57 0.95 -27.88 9.24
CA ILE A 57 1.36 -27.77 10.65
C ILE A 57 1.45 -29.14 11.34
N SER A 58 2.46 -29.35 12.19
CA SER A 58 2.62 -30.53 13.04
C SER A 58 2.10 -30.31 14.46
N ALA A 59 1.97 -31.40 15.24
CA ALA A 59 1.41 -31.35 16.59
C ALA A 59 2.22 -30.49 17.59
N ASP A 60 3.54 -30.45 17.42
CA ASP A 60 4.47 -29.65 18.23
C ASP A 60 4.40 -28.14 17.91
N GLU A 61 3.97 -27.77 16.70
CA GLU A 61 3.83 -26.38 16.27
C GLU A 61 2.53 -25.72 16.73
N ILE A 62 1.54 -26.49 17.22
CA ILE A 62 0.23 -25.96 17.64
C ILE A 62 0.39 -24.87 18.70
N ASN A 63 1.29 -25.03 19.67
CA ASN A 63 1.45 -24.01 20.72
C ASN A 63 1.94 -22.68 20.14
N SER A 64 2.94 -22.70 19.25
CA SER A 64 3.43 -21.49 18.57
C SER A 64 2.36 -20.87 17.66
N LEU A 65 1.52 -21.67 16.99
CA LEU A 65 0.37 -21.16 16.25
C LEU A 65 -0.59 -20.37 17.16
N PHE A 66 -0.89 -20.89 18.36
CA PHE A 66 -1.81 -20.21 19.28
C PHE A 66 -1.18 -19.00 19.95
N GLU A 67 0.13 -19.01 20.22
CA GLU A 67 0.89 -17.83 20.65
C GLU A 67 0.84 -16.74 19.56
N LEU A 68 1.01 -17.12 18.29
CA LEU A 68 0.87 -16.20 17.17
C LEU A 68 -0.53 -15.55 17.11
N CYS A 69 -1.58 -16.34 17.37
CA CYS A 69 -2.96 -15.83 17.41
C CYS A 69 -3.23 -14.88 18.59
N GLN A 70 -2.34 -14.76 19.59
CA GLN A 70 -2.49 -13.72 20.63
C GLN A 70 -2.14 -12.32 20.11
N GLN A 71 -1.50 -12.21 18.95
CA GLN A 71 -1.17 -10.93 18.34
C GLN A 71 -2.39 -10.35 17.60
N ASP A 72 -2.87 -9.20 18.05
CA ASP A 72 -3.97 -8.50 17.39
C ASP A 72 -3.62 -8.07 15.96
N GLY A 73 -4.59 -8.20 15.05
CA GLY A 73 -4.50 -7.70 13.68
C GLY A 73 -3.95 -8.69 12.65
N LEU A 74 -3.59 -9.90 13.08
CA LEU A 74 -3.30 -11.02 12.20
C LEU A 74 -4.56 -11.84 11.91
N ILE A 75 -4.74 -12.24 10.66
CA ILE A 75 -5.69 -13.30 10.28
C ILE A 75 -4.85 -14.51 9.91
N VAL A 76 -5.03 -15.61 10.62
CA VAL A 76 -4.26 -16.84 10.44
C VAL A 76 -5.13 -17.89 9.76
N PHE A 77 -4.68 -18.37 8.62
CA PHE A 77 -5.27 -19.46 7.87
C PHE A 77 -4.38 -20.69 7.98
N VAL A 78 -4.89 -21.76 8.57
CA VAL A 78 -4.21 -23.04 8.71
C VAL A 78 -4.81 -24.04 7.72
N GLN A 79 -3.96 -24.75 7.00
CA GLN A 79 -4.37 -25.92 6.22
C GLN A 79 -3.52 -27.13 6.59
N THR A 80 -4.18 -28.23 6.91
CA THR A 80 -3.54 -29.52 7.21
C THR A 80 -4.28 -30.65 6.48
N ASP A 81 -3.59 -31.74 6.14
CA ASP A 81 -4.20 -32.98 5.66
C ASP A 81 -4.53 -33.96 6.81
N ASP A 82 -4.16 -33.63 8.05
CA ASP A 82 -4.51 -34.38 9.25
C ASP A 82 -5.85 -33.91 9.84
N HIS A 83 -6.87 -34.75 9.66
CA HIS A 83 -8.22 -34.51 10.17
C HIS A 83 -8.32 -34.51 11.70
N GLN A 84 -7.50 -35.33 12.38
CA GLN A 84 -7.51 -35.39 13.84
C GLN A 84 -6.91 -34.10 14.40
N LEU A 85 -5.73 -33.72 13.89
CA LEU A 85 -5.05 -32.49 14.28
C LEU A 85 -5.93 -31.25 14.04
N ALA A 86 -6.59 -31.17 12.89
CA ALA A 86 -7.54 -30.09 12.62
C ALA A 86 -8.72 -30.05 13.59
N THR A 87 -9.23 -31.21 14.01
CA THR A 87 -10.32 -31.29 14.99
C THR A 87 -9.86 -30.78 16.36
N GLU A 88 -8.67 -31.16 16.79
CA GLU A 88 -8.06 -30.68 18.03
C GLU A 88 -7.82 -29.16 18.00
N MET A 89 -7.25 -28.65 16.90
CA MET A 89 -7.04 -27.21 16.73
C MET A 89 -8.36 -26.43 16.71
N ARG A 90 -9.40 -26.93 16.04
CA ARG A 90 -10.72 -26.27 16.01
C ARG A 90 -11.36 -26.23 17.40
N ALA A 91 -11.31 -27.32 18.16
CA ALA A 91 -11.85 -27.36 19.52
C ALA A 91 -11.13 -26.36 20.44
N ARG A 92 -9.79 -26.28 20.35
CA ARG A 92 -8.99 -25.30 21.11
C ARG A 92 -9.28 -23.86 20.66
N ALA A 93 -9.40 -23.62 19.35
CA ALA A 93 -9.68 -22.32 18.78
C ALA A 93 -11.09 -21.81 19.15
N ASP A 94 -12.09 -22.70 19.19
CA ASP A 94 -13.44 -22.38 19.63
C ASP A 94 -13.49 -22.04 21.12
N ALA A 95 -12.84 -22.85 21.97
CA ALA A 95 -12.70 -22.55 23.40
C ALA A 95 -12.03 -21.20 23.67
N ALA A 96 -11.06 -20.82 22.82
CA ALA A 96 -10.39 -19.51 22.86
C ALA A 96 -11.13 -18.39 22.13
N LYS A 97 -12.29 -18.66 21.50
CA LYS A 97 -13.08 -17.73 20.68
C LYS A 97 -12.33 -17.14 19.47
N LEU A 98 -11.32 -17.84 18.97
CA LEU A 98 -10.51 -17.44 17.82
C LEU A 98 -11.09 -17.96 16.50
N LEU A 99 -11.77 -19.11 16.54
CA LEU A 99 -12.25 -19.81 15.36
C LEU A 99 -13.24 -18.95 14.56
N GLY A 100 -12.98 -18.78 13.25
CA GLY A 100 -13.84 -18.03 12.34
C GLY A 100 -13.78 -16.51 12.49
N GLN A 101 -12.93 -16.00 13.39
CA GLN A 101 -12.68 -14.56 13.56
C GLN A 101 -11.24 -14.22 13.20
N GLN A 102 -10.30 -14.90 13.85
CA GLN A 102 -8.86 -14.67 13.68
C GLN A 102 -8.16 -15.90 13.13
N LEU A 103 -8.60 -17.09 13.53
CA LEU A 103 -8.02 -18.36 13.14
C LEU A 103 -9.03 -19.15 12.30
N PHE A 104 -8.62 -19.51 11.09
CA PHE A 104 -9.40 -20.32 10.15
C PHE A 104 -8.63 -21.61 9.91
N ILE A 105 -9.28 -22.76 10.12
CA ILE A 105 -8.61 -24.07 10.03
C ILE A 105 -9.34 -24.93 9.01
N GLU A 106 -8.64 -25.27 7.93
CA GLU A 106 -9.12 -26.10 6.85
C GLU A 106 -8.40 -27.45 6.79
N THR A 107 -9.14 -28.46 6.35
CA THR A 107 -8.63 -29.82 6.12
C THR A 107 -8.64 -30.12 4.63
N GLY A 108 -7.52 -30.57 4.07
CA GLY A 108 -7.45 -30.93 2.66
C GLY A 108 -6.03 -31.18 2.17
N SER A 109 -5.92 -31.62 0.91
CA SER A 109 -4.63 -31.91 0.29
C SER A 109 -3.72 -30.69 0.28
N LEU A 110 -2.47 -30.86 0.69
CA LEU A 110 -1.46 -29.80 0.66
C LEU A 110 -0.94 -29.48 -0.76
N LYS A 111 -1.40 -30.23 -1.77
CA LYS A 111 -1.10 -29.97 -3.19
C LYS A 111 -1.79 -28.73 -3.74
N HIS A 112 -2.83 -28.24 -3.07
CA HIS A 112 -3.56 -27.03 -3.44
C HIS A 112 -3.89 -26.22 -2.19
N ILE A 113 -3.41 -24.98 -2.11
CA ILE A 113 -3.67 -24.11 -0.95
C ILE A 113 -5.05 -23.47 -1.13
N HIS A 114 -5.95 -23.62 -0.16
CA HIS A 114 -7.33 -23.10 -0.22
C HIS A 114 -7.43 -21.59 0.03
N LEU A 115 -6.36 -20.85 -0.26
CA LEU A 115 -6.33 -19.39 -0.33
C LEU A 115 -6.41 -18.93 -1.79
N GLY A 116 -7.06 -17.79 -1.99
CA GLY A 116 -7.09 -17.11 -3.29
C GLY A 116 -5.69 -16.69 -3.77
N ASN A 117 -5.59 -16.26 -5.02
CA ASN A 117 -4.33 -15.77 -5.56
C ASN A 117 -3.94 -14.47 -4.86
N ASN A 118 -2.65 -14.29 -4.54
CA ASN A 118 -2.10 -13.05 -4.00
C ASN A 118 -2.70 -12.55 -2.68
N VAL A 119 -3.21 -13.41 -1.79
CA VAL A 119 -3.91 -12.92 -0.57
C VAL A 119 -3.03 -12.94 0.68
N ALA A 120 -2.07 -13.84 0.79
CA ALA A 120 -1.29 -14.02 2.02
C ALA A 120 -0.08 -13.06 2.06
N ASP A 121 0.10 -12.35 3.19
CA ASP A 121 1.27 -11.54 3.49
C ASP A 121 2.49 -12.40 3.84
N ARG A 122 2.23 -13.51 4.53
CA ARG A 122 3.21 -14.55 4.85
C ARG A 122 2.63 -15.93 4.59
N ILE A 123 3.51 -16.85 4.21
CA ILE A 123 3.20 -18.28 4.25
C ILE A 123 4.34 -19.00 4.98
N VAL A 124 4.00 -19.81 5.97
CA VAL A 124 4.93 -20.70 6.65
C VAL A 124 4.51 -22.13 6.34
N VAL A 125 5.41 -22.88 5.70
CA VAL A 125 5.24 -24.31 5.45
C VAL A 125 6.06 -25.04 6.50
N SER A 126 5.42 -25.95 7.25
CA SER A 126 6.10 -26.73 8.29
C SER A 126 7.30 -27.48 7.72
N GLU A 127 8.42 -27.49 8.44
CA GLU A 127 9.61 -28.25 8.03
C GLU A 127 9.34 -29.75 8.05
N SER A 128 8.43 -30.20 8.92
CA SER A 128 8.10 -31.62 9.13
C SER A 128 7.51 -32.29 7.88
N ILE A 129 6.91 -31.52 6.98
CA ILE A 129 6.28 -32.03 5.76
C ILE A 129 7.16 -31.90 4.50
N GLY A 130 8.36 -31.30 4.63
CA GLY A 130 9.33 -31.15 3.55
C GLY A 130 8.77 -30.51 2.27
N ASN A 131 9.17 -31.04 1.10
CA ASN A 131 8.77 -30.53 -0.23
C ASN A 131 7.41 -31.04 -0.72
N THR A 132 6.49 -31.38 0.18
CA THR A 132 5.16 -31.91 -0.17
C THR A 132 4.23 -30.83 -0.74
N VAL A 133 4.45 -29.57 -0.36
CA VAL A 133 3.71 -28.41 -0.89
C VAL A 133 4.40 -27.90 -2.16
N PRO A 134 3.70 -27.83 -3.31
CA PRO A 134 4.26 -27.22 -4.51
C PRO A 134 4.60 -25.75 -4.27
N GLU A 135 5.86 -25.36 -4.52
CA GLU A 135 6.28 -23.95 -4.42
C GLU A 135 5.41 -23.05 -5.32
N THR A 136 4.94 -23.55 -6.46
CA THR A 136 4.01 -22.83 -7.34
C THR A 136 2.70 -22.45 -6.65
N GLU A 137 2.17 -23.29 -5.75
CA GLU A 137 0.96 -22.98 -4.99
C GLU A 137 1.22 -21.99 -3.87
N VAL A 138 2.35 -22.13 -3.16
CA VAL A 138 2.80 -21.15 -2.17
C VAL A 138 2.93 -19.78 -2.84
N MET A 139 3.64 -19.70 -3.96
CA MET A 139 3.83 -18.46 -4.71
C MET A 139 2.53 -17.97 -5.35
N ARG A 140 1.56 -18.82 -5.68
CA ARG A 140 0.23 -18.39 -6.15
C ARG A 140 -0.54 -17.67 -5.05
N ALA A 141 -0.58 -18.25 -3.84
CA ALA A 141 -1.33 -17.71 -2.70
C ALA A 141 -0.66 -16.50 -2.04
N LEU A 142 0.68 -16.45 -2.03
CA LEU A 142 1.46 -15.33 -1.51
C LEU A 142 1.21 -14.07 -2.35
N ARG A 143 1.01 -12.92 -1.71
CA ARG A 143 0.89 -11.63 -2.41
C ARG A 143 2.24 -11.15 -2.94
N PRO A 144 2.29 -10.32 -4.00
CA PRO A 144 3.50 -9.62 -4.36
C PRO A 144 4.11 -8.89 -3.16
N ARG A 145 5.45 -8.92 -3.06
CA ARG A 145 6.27 -8.45 -1.91
C ARG A 145 6.07 -9.23 -0.61
N GLY A 146 5.20 -10.25 -0.61
CA GLY A 146 5.06 -11.19 0.50
C GLY A 146 6.26 -12.11 0.62
N ILE A 147 6.44 -12.67 1.82
CA ILE A 147 7.55 -13.57 2.16
C ILE A 147 6.97 -14.93 2.57
N ALA A 148 7.45 -16.00 1.95
CA ALA A 148 7.19 -17.37 2.38
C ALA A 148 8.44 -17.98 3.00
N ASN A 149 8.26 -18.78 4.04
CA ASN A 149 9.24 -19.76 4.50
C ASN A 149 8.77 -21.15 4.07
N ILE A 150 9.54 -21.80 3.20
CA ILE A 150 9.30 -23.13 2.68
C ILE A 150 10.41 -24.04 3.20
N ALA A 151 10.12 -24.83 4.22
CA ALA A 151 11.07 -25.76 4.83
C ALA A 151 12.43 -25.11 5.18
N GLY A 152 12.38 -23.98 5.90
CA GLY A 152 13.55 -23.21 6.35
C GLY A 152 14.11 -22.26 5.27
N GLN A 153 13.59 -22.28 4.05
CA GLN A 153 14.07 -21.43 2.97
C GLN A 153 13.11 -20.28 2.68
N GLN A 154 13.65 -19.05 2.66
CA GLN A 154 12.86 -17.88 2.31
C GLN A 154 12.64 -17.73 0.81
N ARG A 155 11.45 -17.27 0.45
CA ARG A 155 11.07 -16.82 -0.89
C ARG A 155 10.33 -15.51 -0.78
N ILE A 156 10.69 -14.56 -1.63
CA ILE A 156 9.99 -13.28 -1.76
C ILE A 156 9.31 -13.28 -3.11
N LYS A 157 8.01 -12.97 -3.15
CA LYS A 157 7.30 -12.85 -4.43
C LYS A 157 7.56 -11.51 -5.08
N SER A 158 8.11 -11.52 -6.29
CA SER A 158 8.29 -10.30 -7.07
C SER A 158 6.96 -9.67 -7.46
N VAL A 159 6.96 -8.35 -7.64
CA VAL A 159 5.85 -7.65 -8.30
C VAL A 159 5.84 -8.05 -9.77
N PRO A 160 4.69 -8.47 -10.34
CA PRO A 160 4.61 -8.80 -11.76
C PRO A 160 4.97 -7.58 -12.63
N SER A 161 5.75 -7.81 -13.69
CA SER A 161 6.09 -6.76 -14.65
C SER A 161 4.82 -6.21 -15.32
N GLY A 162 4.72 -4.89 -15.45
CA GLY A 162 3.56 -4.21 -16.02
C GLY A 162 2.39 -4.01 -15.05
N THR A 163 2.57 -4.29 -13.75
CA THR A 163 1.72 -3.71 -12.70
C THR A 163 1.97 -2.22 -12.62
N ASP A 164 0.90 -1.45 -12.62
CA ASP A 164 0.95 0.00 -12.52
C ASP A 164 0.55 0.49 -11.11
N ASP A 165 1.01 1.68 -10.77
CA ASP A 165 0.63 2.40 -9.55
C ASP A 165 -0.37 3.51 -9.89
N TRP A 166 -1.08 4.01 -8.88
CA TRP A 166 -1.97 5.17 -8.99
C TRP A 166 -1.52 6.21 -7.97
N SER A 167 -0.29 6.70 -8.14
CA SER A 167 0.45 7.47 -7.13
C SER A 167 -0.19 8.81 -6.78
N HIS A 168 -0.97 9.38 -7.70
CA HIS A 168 -1.65 10.67 -7.56
C HIS A 168 -3.17 10.50 -7.69
N PRO A 169 -3.98 11.45 -7.21
CA PRO A 169 -5.44 11.32 -7.27
C PRO A 169 -6.01 11.13 -8.68
N TYR A 170 -5.29 11.62 -9.70
CA TYR A 170 -5.59 11.42 -11.11
C TYR A 170 -4.49 10.61 -11.79
N HIS A 171 -4.14 9.47 -11.20
CA HIS A 171 -3.13 8.50 -11.64
C HIS A 171 -1.69 8.99 -11.46
N GLY A 172 -1.19 9.84 -12.35
CA GLY A 172 0.19 10.32 -12.36
C GLY A 172 0.35 11.83 -12.12
N PRO A 173 1.60 12.33 -12.16
CA PRO A 173 1.89 13.76 -11.96
C PRO A 173 1.40 14.65 -13.11
N ASP A 174 1.05 14.07 -14.26
CA ASP A 174 0.46 14.76 -15.40
C ASP A 174 -1.06 14.98 -15.26
N ASN A 175 -1.67 14.41 -14.20
CA ASN A 175 -3.08 14.49 -13.91
C ASN A 175 -3.97 13.90 -15.04
N ASN A 176 -3.45 12.90 -15.76
CA ASN A 176 -4.15 12.16 -16.80
C ASN A 176 -4.65 10.83 -16.21
N PRO A 177 -5.97 10.61 -16.02
CA PRO A 177 -6.51 9.46 -15.31
C PRO A 177 -6.52 8.19 -16.18
N GLN A 178 -5.35 7.76 -16.65
CA GLN A 178 -5.17 6.61 -17.53
C GLN A 178 -4.05 5.72 -16.99
N SER A 179 -4.42 4.54 -16.52
CA SER A 179 -3.44 3.54 -16.08
C SER A 179 -2.61 2.98 -17.24
N ASP A 180 -1.37 2.65 -16.93
CA ASP A 180 -0.42 1.93 -17.78
C ASP A 180 -0.39 0.42 -17.45
N ASP A 181 -1.33 -0.10 -16.64
CA ASP A 181 -1.39 -1.51 -16.26
C ASP A 181 -1.55 -2.42 -17.50
N LEU A 182 -0.70 -3.44 -17.58
CA LEU A 182 -0.67 -4.39 -18.70
C LEU A 182 -1.31 -5.75 -18.37
N LEU A 183 -1.73 -5.95 -17.12
CA LEU A 183 -2.15 -7.24 -16.58
C LEU A 183 -3.68 -7.40 -16.55
N VAL A 184 -4.41 -6.30 -16.40
CA VAL A 184 -5.88 -6.32 -16.38
C VAL A 184 -6.42 -6.58 -17.79
N ARG A 185 -6.91 -7.80 -18.02
CA ARG A 185 -7.40 -8.29 -19.33
C ARG A 185 -8.83 -8.84 -19.25
N GLY A 186 -9.79 -8.06 -18.74
CA GLY A 186 -11.20 -8.47 -18.65
C GLY A 186 -11.45 -9.73 -17.81
N SER A 187 -12.71 -10.21 -17.73
CA SER A 187 -13.11 -11.35 -16.86
C SER A 187 -12.89 -11.12 -15.35
N PHE A 188 -13.33 -9.96 -14.86
CA PHE A 188 -13.17 -9.54 -13.46
C PHE A 188 -13.82 -10.51 -12.48
N ARG A 189 -13.09 -10.83 -11.41
CA ARG A 189 -13.60 -11.51 -10.22
C ARG A 189 -13.34 -10.64 -9.00
N THR A 190 -14.18 -10.75 -7.98
CA THR A 190 -13.95 -10.09 -6.70
C THR A 190 -12.72 -10.69 -6.03
N GLN A 191 -11.69 -9.87 -5.81
CA GLN A 191 -10.49 -10.27 -5.07
C GLN A 191 -10.74 -10.25 -3.55
N PHE A 192 -11.30 -9.16 -3.03
CA PHE A 192 -11.69 -9.03 -1.62
C PHE A 192 -12.82 -8.01 -1.46
N ILE A 193 -13.50 -8.08 -0.31
CA ILE A 193 -14.39 -7.02 0.20
C ILE A 193 -13.91 -6.73 1.62
N GLY A 194 -13.43 -5.51 1.86
CA GLY A 194 -12.82 -5.10 3.12
C GLY A 194 -13.68 -4.13 3.95
N TYR A 195 -13.18 -3.81 5.13
CA TYR A 195 -13.69 -2.72 5.96
C TYR A 195 -12.99 -1.39 5.62
N PRO A 196 -13.61 -0.23 5.95
CA PRO A 196 -14.98 -0.07 6.44
C PRO A 196 -16.03 -0.31 5.34
N LYS A 197 -17.21 -0.85 5.71
CA LYS A 197 -18.32 -1.06 4.76
C LYS A 197 -19.04 0.23 4.34
N PHE A 198 -18.85 1.29 5.11
CA PHE A 198 -19.46 2.61 4.89
C PHE A 198 -18.42 3.70 5.14
N SER A 199 -18.29 4.62 4.20
CA SER A 199 -17.34 5.73 4.27
C SER A 199 -18.08 7.08 4.21
N PRO A 200 -17.58 8.12 4.91
CA PRO A 200 -18.02 9.50 4.75
C PRO A 200 -17.31 10.16 3.57
N MET A 201 -17.80 11.33 3.17
CA MET A 201 -17.28 12.08 2.02
C MET A 201 -16.67 13.43 2.44
N PRO A 202 -15.87 14.08 1.57
CA PRO A 202 -15.24 13.53 0.35
C PRO A 202 -14.31 12.34 0.61
N GLU A 203 -13.97 11.57 -0.42
CA GLU A 203 -13.00 10.48 -0.35
C GLU A 203 -11.92 10.69 -1.41
N GLN A 204 -10.68 10.35 -1.08
CA GLN A 204 -9.57 10.37 -2.03
C GLN A 204 -8.71 9.14 -1.81
N THR A 205 -8.19 8.58 -2.91
CA THR A 205 -7.37 7.38 -2.88
C THR A 205 -6.16 7.53 -3.79
N VAL A 206 -5.01 7.09 -3.30
CA VAL A 206 -3.77 6.90 -4.07
C VAL A 206 -3.18 5.53 -3.73
N ILE A 207 -2.46 4.92 -4.67
CA ILE A 207 -1.96 3.55 -4.55
C ILE A 207 -0.50 3.51 -5.02
N ALA A 208 0.39 2.98 -4.18
CA ALA A 208 1.76 2.65 -4.56
C ALA A 208 2.34 1.58 -3.64
N GLY A 209 3.36 0.85 -4.09
CA GLY A 209 4.08 -0.13 -3.26
C GLY A 209 3.18 -1.25 -2.70
N GLY A 210 2.08 -1.58 -3.38
CA GLY A 210 1.09 -2.56 -2.92
C GLY A 210 0.20 -2.08 -1.75
N ARG A 211 0.06 -0.77 -1.56
CA ARG A 211 -0.74 -0.14 -0.50
C ARG A 211 -1.72 0.87 -1.09
N ILE A 212 -2.95 0.82 -0.60
CA ILE A 212 -4.01 1.78 -0.88
C ILE A 212 -4.06 2.76 0.28
N TYR A 213 -3.85 4.05 0.01
CA TYR A 213 -4.05 5.11 0.98
C TYR A 213 -5.39 5.77 0.71
N LYS A 214 -6.34 5.61 1.64
CA LYS A 214 -7.69 6.14 1.53
C LYS A 214 -7.93 7.19 2.59
N ALA A 215 -8.04 8.45 2.17
CA ALA A 215 -8.44 9.54 3.03
C ALA A 215 -9.95 9.75 2.93
N MET A 216 -10.58 10.06 4.07
CA MET A 216 -12.02 10.29 4.20
C MET A 216 -12.27 11.62 4.91
N GLY A 217 -13.20 12.38 4.38
CA GLY A 217 -13.48 13.75 4.76
C GLY A 217 -14.47 13.89 5.91
N HIS A 218 -15.12 15.04 5.95
CA HIS A 218 -15.79 15.58 7.12
C HIS A 218 -17.33 15.50 7.04
N ILE A 219 -17.93 14.82 6.06
CA ILE A 219 -19.39 14.74 5.88
C ILE A 219 -19.86 13.29 5.96
N ALA A 220 -20.66 12.97 6.97
CA ALA A 220 -21.43 11.73 7.04
C ALA A 220 -22.90 12.03 6.68
N HIS A 221 -23.48 11.19 5.83
CA HIS A 221 -24.92 11.20 5.55
C HIS A 221 -25.70 10.23 6.45
N LYS A 222 -25.01 9.29 7.09
CA LYS A 222 -25.60 8.28 7.96
C LYS A 222 -24.71 8.05 9.18
N ALA A 223 -25.33 7.77 10.32
CA ALA A 223 -24.63 7.58 11.59
C ALA A 223 -23.55 6.48 11.55
N ASN A 224 -23.72 5.45 10.72
CA ASN A 224 -22.74 4.37 10.55
C ASN A 224 -21.44 4.80 9.84
N GLN A 225 -21.40 6.00 9.25
CA GLN A 225 -20.19 6.58 8.64
C GLN A 225 -19.36 7.40 9.66
N ASN A 226 -19.97 7.78 10.80
CA ASN A 226 -19.36 8.72 11.76
C ASN A 226 -18.02 8.24 12.33
N ALA A 227 -17.82 6.92 12.44
CA ALA A 227 -16.56 6.35 12.93
C ALA A 227 -15.36 6.64 12.00
N MET A 228 -15.63 6.90 10.72
CA MET A 228 -14.61 7.08 9.68
C MET A 228 -14.43 8.54 9.24
N LEU A 229 -15.10 9.49 9.91
CA LEU A 229 -14.93 10.92 9.63
C LEU A 229 -13.51 11.38 9.91
N ASN A 230 -12.93 12.12 8.97
CA ASN A 230 -11.56 12.65 9.06
C ASN A 230 -10.53 11.56 9.38
N LYS A 231 -10.59 10.42 8.68
CA LYS A 231 -9.64 9.32 8.85
C LYS A 231 -8.81 9.12 7.59
N LEU A 232 -7.56 8.72 7.78
CA LEU A 232 -6.69 8.18 6.75
C LEU A 232 -6.42 6.71 7.04
N LEU A 233 -6.64 5.85 6.05
CA LEU A 233 -6.35 4.42 6.12
C LEU A 233 -5.20 4.11 5.18
N CYS A 234 -4.32 3.21 5.62
CA CYS A 234 -3.48 2.42 4.72
C CYS A 234 -3.98 0.99 4.70
N ILE A 235 -4.26 0.49 3.51
CA ILE A 235 -4.91 -0.78 3.26
C ILE A 235 -4.00 -1.60 2.34
N ASN A 236 -3.82 -2.88 2.63
CA ASN A 236 -3.10 -3.77 1.75
C ASN A 236 -3.88 -3.93 0.42
N ALA A 237 -3.23 -3.58 -0.71
CA ALA A 237 -3.89 -3.54 -2.01
C ALA A 237 -4.31 -4.92 -2.54
N TYR A 238 -3.80 -6.01 -1.96
CA TYR A 238 -4.05 -7.37 -2.46
C TYR A 238 -5.10 -8.15 -1.67
N ASN A 239 -5.34 -7.77 -0.41
CA ASN A 239 -6.25 -8.50 0.49
C ASN A 239 -7.20 -7.62 1.32
N GLY A 240 -7.06 -6.28 1.26
CA GLY A 240 -7.98 -5.36 1.91
C GLY A 240 -7.80 -5.21 3.43
N VAL A 241 -6.76 -5.81 4.03
CA VAL A 241 -6.45 -5.62 5.46
C VAL A 241 -6.02 -4.17 5.72
N ILE A 242 -6.64 -3.52 6.71
CA ILE A 242 -6.21 -2.19 7.18
C ILE A 242 -4.91 -2.37 7.98
N LEU A 243 -3.80 -1.90 7.41
CA LEU A 243 -2.46 -1.97 7.97
C LEU A 243 -2.26 -0.95 9.09
N TRP A 244 -2.77 0.27 8.90
CA TRP A 244 -2.79 1.31 9.93
C TRP A 244 -3.84 2.37 9.61
N GLN A 245 -4.17 3.17 10.62
CA GLN A 245 -5.13 4.26 10.54
C GLN A 245 -4.58 5.49 11.25
N ARG A 246 -4.90 6.69 10.73
CA ARG A 246 -4.62 7.97 11.37
C ARG A 246 -5.85 8.87 11.38
N ASP A 247 -5.89 9.76 12.36
CA ASP A 247 -6.76 10.93 12.32
C ASP A 247 -6.20 11.98 11.36
N LEU A 248 -7.08 12.59 10.59
CA LEU A 248 -6.81 13.77 9.78
C LEU A 248 -7.23 15.00 10.55
N SER A 249 -6.47 16.08 10.38
CA SER A 249 -6.79 17.36 10.97
C SER A 249 -8.15 17.85 10.44
N PRO A 250 -9.13 18.15 11.32
CA PRO A 250 -10.43 18.65 10.90
C PRO A 250 -10.31 19.94 10.10
N GLY A 251 -11.25 20.17 9.18
CA GLY A 251 -11.35 21.42 8.42
C GLY A 251 -10.42 21.53 7.22
N PHE A 252 -9.63 20.50 6.89
CA PHE A 252 -8.93 20.42 5.62
C PHE A 252 -9.85 19.94 4.48
N MET A 253 -9.81 20.63 3.34
CA MET A 253 -10.55 20.24 2.14
C MET A 253 -9.84 19.10 1.41
N LEU A 254 -10.25 17.87 1.70
CA LEU A 254 -9.61 16.66 1.18
C LEU A 254 -9.71 16.48 -0.35
N HIS A 255 -10.72 17.05 -1.02
CA HIS A 255 -10.90 16.96 -2.48
C HIS A 255 -9.90 17.86 -3.24
N ARG A 256 -8.61 17.71 -2.96
CA ARG A 256 -7.49 18.42 -3.58
C ARG A 256 -6.41 17.44 -3.95
N ASN A 257 -5.54 17.77 -4.89
CA ASN A 257 -4.43 16.89 -5.22
C ASN A 257 -3.30 17.02 -4.21
N THR A 258 -3.50 16.63 -2.95
CA THR A 258 -2.50 16.79 -1.88
C THR A 258 -2.07 15.46 -1.28
N MET A 259 -2.23 14.37 -2.01
CA MET A 259 -1.71 13.05 -1.67
C MET A 259 -0.80 12.56 -2.79
N VAL A 260 0.38 12.07 -2.44
CA VAL A 260 1.27 11.35 -3.36
C VAL A 260 1.77 10.08 -2.68
N ALA A 261 1.47 8.93 -3.26
CA ALA A 261 2.01 7.65 -2.82
C ALA A 261 3.31 7.33 -3.54
N THR A 262 4.23 6.71 -2.82
CA THR A 262 5.49 6.15 -3.31
C THR A 262 5.62 4.72 -2.79
N ASP A 263 6.62 3.98 -3.26
CA ASP A 263 6.85 2.59 -2.87
C ASP A 263 6.90 2.36 -1.35
N ASP A 264 7.42 3.34 -0.61
CA ASP A 264 7.71 3.24 0.81
C ASP A 264 7.01 4.29 1.67
N ALA A 265 6.40 5.33 1.10
CA ALA A 265 5.78 6.42 1.86
C ALA A 265 4.51 7.01 1.22
N LEU A 266 3.73 7.71 2.06
CA LEU A 266 2.68 8.63 1.65
C LEU A 266 3.06 10.07 2.00
N TYR A 267 3.07 10.94 1.00
CA TYR A 267 3.16 12.38 1.16
C TYR A 267 1.75 12.97 1.22
N MET A 268 1.43 13.71 2.26
CA MET A 268 0.10 14.30 2.46
C MET A 268 0.19 15.76 2.89
N GLY A 269 -0.20 16.66 1.99
CA GLY A 269 -0.35 18.09 2.27
C GLY A 269 -1.65 18.40 3.01
N ASP A 270 -1.56 19.25 4.02
CA ASP A 270 -2.71 19.81 4.74
C ASP A 270 -2.64 21.34 4.89
N HIS A 271 -3.29 21.91 5.90
CA HIS A 271 -3.32 23.36 6.11
C HIS A 271 -2.05 23.93 6.76
N GLU A 272 -1.07 23.08 7.11
CA GLU A 272 0.17 23.51 7.78
C GLU A 272 1.43 23.06 7.02
N SER A 273 1.42 21.84 6.48
CA SER A 273 2.63 21.19 5.98
C SER A 273 2.31 20.01 5.03
N CYS A 274 3.35 19.47 4.41
CA CYS A 274 3.31 18.14 3.80
C CYS A 274 3.95 17.13 4.74
N LYS A 275 3.15 16.18 5.22
CA LYS A 275 3.58 15.10 6.11
C LYS A 275 4.01 13.89 5.29
N ILE A 276 5.14 13.29 5.65
CA ILE A 276 5.66 12.07 5.02
C ILE A 276 5.43 10.91 5.99
N PHE A 277 4.44 10.07 5.70
CA PHE A 277 4.14 8.89 6.50
C PHE A 277 4.86 7.67 5.94
N ASP A 278 5.47 6.90 6.83
CA ASP A 278 5.98 5.57 6.54
C ASP A 278 4.85 4.68 6.03
N GLY A 279 5.03 4.08 4.86
CA GLY A 279 3.99 3.29 4.21
C GLY A 279 3.66 2.01 4.98
N GLU A 280 4.63 1.41 5.68
CA GLU A 280 4.42 0.16 6.41
C GLU A 280 3.78 0.39 7.78
N THR A 281 4.21 1.42 8.50
CA THR A 281 3.89 1.65 9.91
C THR A 281 2.93 2.81 10.13
N GLY A 282 2.79 3.73 9.18
CA GLY A 282 2.01 4.95 9.31
C GLY A 282 2.62 5.98 10.25
N VAL A 283 3.87 5.77 10.69
CA VAL A 283 4.61 6.72 11.52
C VAL A 283 5.01 7.93 10.67
N LEU A 284 4.91 9.12 11.24
CA LEU A 284 5.41 10.34 10.59
C LEU A 284 6.94 10.26 10.54
N ARG A 285 7.51 10.15 9.34
CA ARG A 285 8.96 10.15 9.11
C ARG A 285 9.52 11.57 9.11
N ASP A 286 8.84 12.48 8.41
CA ASP A 286 9.31 13.84 8.20
C ASP A 286 8.15 14.77 7.81
N GLU A 287 8.42 16.08 7.79
CA GLU A 287 7.46 17.14 7.53
C GLU A 287 8.10 18.30 6.74
N ILE A 288 7.51 18.63 5.58
CA ILE A 288 7.94 19.74 4.73
C ILE A 288 7.07 20.96 5.04
N LYS A 289 7.71 22.06 5.47
CA LYS A 289 7.08 23.37 5.68
C LYS A 289 7.65 24.39 4.72
N VAL A 290 6.78 25.22 4.14
CA VAL A 290 7.18 26.31 3.24
C VAL A 290 7.42 27.58 4.06
N ASP A 291 8.56 28.24 3.83
CA ASP A 291 8.90 29.50 4.48
C ASP A 291 7.88 30.59 4.08
N SER A 292 7.40 31.37 5.05
CA SER A 292 6.44 32.45 4.83
C SER A 292 6.99 33.58 3.94
N LYS A 293 8.30 33.63 3.69
CA LYS A 293 8.93 34.56 2.73
C LYS A 293 8.65 34.21 1.27
N ILE A 294 8.26 32.97 0.97
CA ILE A 294 8.06 32.48 -0.40
C ILE A 294 6.65 31.96 -0.68
N SER A 295 5.71 32.14 0.26
CA SER A 295 4.32 31.73 0.14
C SER A 295 3.40 32.66 0.91
N ASP A 296 2.20 32.92 0.37
CA ASP A 296 1.16 33.73 1.02
C ASP A 296 0.47 33.01 2.20
N GLY A 297 0.84 31.77 2.48
CA GLY A 297 0.33 31.02 3.63
C GLY A 297 0.85 29.59 3.68
N PRO A 298 0.49 28.81 4.71
CA PRO A 298 1.02 27.46 4.91
C PRO A 298 0.19 26.36 4.22
N VAL A 299 -0.94 26.69 3.59
CA VAL A 299 -1.92 25.69 3.14
C VAL A 299 -1.48 25.07 1.82
N TRP A 300 -1.32 23.74 1.83
CA TRP A 300 -1.05 22.95 0.64
C TRP A 300 -2.33 22.76 -0.18
N LYS A 301 -2.28 23.14 -1.45
CA LYS A 301 -3.45 23.19 -2.35
C LYS A 301 -3.35 22.16 -3.48
N TRP A 302 -2.13 21.82 -3.90
CA TRP A 302 -1.84 20.86 -4.96
C TRP A 302 -0.41 20.34 -4.81
N MET A 303 -0.16 19.10 -5.21
CA MET A 303 1.11 18.38 -5.15
C MET A 303 1.25 17.45 -6.37
N ALA A 304 2.46 17.34 -6.89
CA ALA A 304 2.86 16.28 -7.80
C ALA A 304 4.32 15.89 -7.54
N MET A 305 4.65 14.63 -7.79
CA MET A 305 6.02 14.12 -7.67
C MET A 305 6.41 13.57 -9.02
N ARG A 306 7.55 14.02 -9.54
CA ARG A 306 8.10 13.51 -10.79
C ARG A 306 9.61 13.43 -10.67
N ASP A 307 10.16 12.27 -11.01
CA ASP A 307 11.61 12.03 -11.02
C ASP A 307 12.29 12.41 -9.69
N GLY A 308 11.64 12.08 -8.56
CA GLY A 308 12.12 12.39 -7.20
C GLY A 308 11.94 13.85 -6.75
N VAL A 309 11.37 14.71 -7.59
CA VAL A 309 11.13 16.13 -7.27
C VAL A 309 9.66 16.35 -6.92
N LEU A 310 9.40 16.88 -5.72
CA LEU A 310 8.08 17.29 -5.27
C LEU A 310 7.79 18.73 -5.70
N TYR A 311 6.75 18.89 -6.51
CA TYR A 311 6.16 20.17 -6.90
C TYR A 311 4.91 20.43 -6.07
N ALA A 312 4.71 21.67 -5.64
CA ALA A 312 3.57 22.03 -4.80
C ALA A 312 3.07 23.44 -5.07
N LEU A 313 1.75 23.61 -4.92
CA LEU A 313 1.11 24.92 -4.77
C LEU A 313 0.74 25.09 -3.30
N VAL A 314 1.33 26.10 -2.66
CA VAL A 314 1.08 26.46 -1.27
C VAL A 314 0.62 27.92 -1.22
N GLY A 315 -0.30 28.27 -0.33
CA GLY A 315 -0.76 29.65 -0.24
C GLY A 315 -1.69 29.94 0.93
N ASN A 316 -2.45 31.03 0.78
CA ASN A 316 -3.31 31.62 1.79
C ASN A 316 -4.25 30.61 2.50
N PRO A 317 -4.62 30.89 3.76
CA PRO A 317 -5.65 30.14 4.50
C PRO A 317 -6.95 29.95 3.70
N GLU A 318 -7.63 28.84 3.98
CA GLU A 318 -8.90 28.46 3.34
C GLU A 318 -10.08 28.68 4.28
N VAL A 319 -11.30 28.58 3.73
CA VAL A 319 -12.53 28.59 4.53
C VAL A 319 -12.51 27.44 5.55
N LYS A 320 -12.87 27.73 6.79
CA LYS A 320 -12.98 26.71 7.83
C LYS A 320 -14.25 25.92 7.63
N ILE A 321 -14.10 24.61 7.43
CA ILE A 321 -15.24 23.71 7.26
C ILE A 321 -15.45 22.89 8.54
N GLN A 322 -16.71 22.76 8.95
CA GLN A 322 -17.09 21.96 10.11
C GLN A 322 -17.42 20.53 9.71
N THR A 323 -17.17 19.59 10.62
CA THR A 323 -17.59 18.19 10.44
C THR A 323 -19.10 18.06 10.59
N GLN A 324 -19.72 17.39 9.63
CA GLN A 324 -21.16 17.12 9.55
C GLN A 324 -21.39 15.64 9.84
N ARG A 325 -22.32 15.33 10.76
CA ARG A 325 -22.58 14.00 11.33
C ARG A 325 -24.01 13.55 11.14
#